data_AF-A0A7X9P4U3-F1
#
_entry.id   AF-A0A7X9P4U3-F1
#
_cell.length_a   1.000
_cell.length_b   1.000
_cell.length_c   1.000
_cell.angle_alpha   90.00
_cell.angle_beta   90.00
_cell.angle_gamma   90.00
#
_symmetry.space_group_name_H-M   'P 1'
#
loop_
_entity.id
_entity.type
_entity.pdbx_description
1 polymer ?
#
loop_
_entity_poly.entity_id
_entity_poly.type
_entity_poly.pdbx_seq_one_letter_code
_entity_poly.pdbx_strand_id
1 'polypeptide(L)'
;MNDFQKITELIKQKYHLESITPISNINQKNIESFIAVFNPKIVNREFFLAPENKDKYLIQFRDLKKKFKREEIITGDKKAINKAMEYKAYLNQPIGISIHATCVAMGSGSSDMMIAHIDRLIPSLKEVFGWKFKLINRTGAFSADIKIHSTNKVKEHQALDQLQRFLDALAIIKNTGFHIQNYSVAPIPRHRAPHGGGWGPTEHMIPPLNDKEAKNLINIINANDKVICASKGLNQAYIENLLPSRVARLWATVEHIFNTEPQPLLKQNEIDKIINSAKDIGSLDKERLNNLKGAISSPERLALVGRNKRIAKSIASLVNINEKEVHEKIRIASEARGKNVHEISDEWKVLKESEKFLQEVLLSFINQNLKKTSIPFNIAKKKLIFLSFIQLF
;
A
#
# COMPACT_ATOMS: atom_id res chain seq x y z
N MET A 1 19.06 11.82 44.20
CA MET A 1 18.31 12.65 43.23
C MET A 1 17.13 11.82 42.73
N ASN A 2 15.91 12.36 42.71
CA ASN A 2 14.75 11.61 42.21
C ASN A 2 14.76 11.52 40.67
N ASP A 3 14.03 10.56 40.10
CA ASP A 3 14.06 10.31 38.64
C ASP A 3 13.59 11.53 37.83
N PHE A 4 12.59 12.27 38.33
CA PHE A 4 12.11 13.50 37.70
C PHE A 4 13.20 14.58 37.61
N GLN A 5 13.96 14.80 38.69
CA GLN A 5 15.09 15.74 38.73
C GLN A 5 16.20 15.28 37.79
N LYS A 6 16.51 13.96 37.78
CA LYS A 6 17.52 13.39 36.88
C LYS A 6 17.16 13.61 35.41
N ILE A 7 15.91 13.33 35.02
CA ILE A 7 15.41 13.60 33.66
C ILE A 7 15.50 15.10 33.34
N THR A 8 15.06 15.96 34.27
CA THR A 8 15.07 17.41 34.09
C THR A 8 16.50 17.93 33.90
N GLU A 9 17.46 17.40 34.64
CA GLU A 9 18.87 17.77 34.53
C GLU A 9 19.46 17.31 33.19
N LEU A 10 19.22 16.06 32.77
CA LEU A 10 19.66 15.55 31.47
C LEU A 10 19.11 16.40 30.31
N ILE A 11 17.84 16.80 30.39
CA ILE A 11 17.22 17.71 29.42
C ILE A 11 17.93 19.07 29.40
N LYS A 12 18.19 19.68 30.57
CA LYS A 12 18.91 20.96 30.69
C LYS A 12 20.33 20.89 30.13
N GLN A 13 21.00 19.76 30.34
CA GLN A 13 22.33 19.48 29.80
C GLN A 13 22.32 19.17 28.29
N LYS A 14 21.16 19.23 27.63
CA LYS A 14 20.96 18.95 26.20
C LYS A 14 21.28 17.51 25.82
N TYR A 15 21.09 16.56 26.74
CA TYR A 15 21.08 15.15 26.36
C TYR A 15 19.93 14.88 25.40
N HIS A 16 20.20 14.05 24.40
CA HIS A 16 19.20 13.61 23.46
C HIS A 16 18.40 12.47 24.06
N LEU A 17 17.08 12.55 24.01
CA LEU A 17 16.22 11.45 24.40
C LEU A 17 16.09 10.46 23.24
N GLU A 18 16.66 9.26 23.39
CA GLU A 18 16.67 8.23 22.35
C GLU A 18 15.39 7.42 22.32
N SER A 19 14.94 6.98 23.50
CA SER A 19 13.83 6.06 23.63
C SER A 19 13.08 6.27 24.95
N ILE A 20 11.79 5.98 24.89
CA ILE A 20 10.91 5.80 26.05
C ILE A 20 10.17 4.51 25.76
N THR A 21 10.51 3.45 26.47
CA THR A 21 9.98 2.11 26.22
C THR A 21 9.24 1.63 27.46
N PRO A 22 7.91 1.40 27.38
CA PRO A 22 7.19 0.70 28.43
C PRO A 22 7.73 -0.74 28.54
N ILE A 23 8.12 -1.17 29.74
CA ILE A 23 8.64 -2.54 29.95
C ILE A 23 7.54 -3.58 29.72
N SER A 24 6.26 -3.20 29.87
CA SER A 24 5.09 -3.99 29.47
C SER A 24 5.15 -4.50 28.02
N ASN A 25 5.80 -3.76 27.12
CA ASN A 25 5.87 -4.12 25.70
C ASN A 25 6.99 -5.14 25.40
N ILE A 26 7.88 -5.40 26.36
CA ILE A 26 8.97 -6.36 26.23
C ILE A 26 8.46 -7.71 26.74
N ASN A 27 8.60 -8.76 25.94
CA ASN A 27 8.16 -10.10 26.28
C ASN A 27 9.15 -11.14 25.72
N GLN A 28 8.91 -12.40 26.03
CA GLN A 28 9.83 -13.49 25.70
C GLN A 28 10.05 -13.66 24.18
N LYS A 29 9.12 -13.17 23.34
CA LYS A 29 9.25 -13.24 21.88
C LYS A 29 10.13 -12.13 21.29
N ASN A 30 10.23 -10.97 21.94
CA ASN A 30 10.91 -9.79 21.39
C ASN A 30 12.13 -9.32 22.19
N ILE A 31 12.41 -9.92 23.36
CA ILE A 31 13.48 -9.47 24.25
C ILE A 31 14.87 -9.51 23.62
N GLU A 32 15.17 -10.53 22.80
CA GLU A 32 16.45 -10.62 22.10
C GLU A 32 16.62 -9.49 21.08
N SER A 33 15.59 -9.24 20.26
CA SER A 33 15.59 -8.13 19.29
C SER A 33 15.67 -6.78 20.00
N PHE A 34 14.99 -6.64 21.14
CA PHE A 34 15.04 -5.43 21.96
C PHE A 34 16.45 -5.17 22.48
N ILE A 35 17.10 -6.16 23.11
CA ILE A 35 18.47 -6.03 23.62
C ILE A 35 19.44 -5.72 22.48
N ALA A 36 19.31 -6.39 21.33
CA ALA A 36 20.18 -6.18 20.18
C ALA A 36 20.06 -4.76 19.59
N VAL A 37 18.84 -4.20 19.52
CA VAL A 37 18.59 -2.89 18.91
C VAL A 37 18.87 -1.75 19.88
N PHE A 38 18.37 -1.86 21.11
CA PHE A 38 18.43 -0.77 22.09
C PHE A 38 19.68 -0.83 22.95
N ASN A 39 20.39 -1.96 23.00
CA ASN A 39 21.60 -2.21 23.77
C ASN A 39 21.56 -1.57 25.18
N PRO A 40 20.57 -1.95 26.01
CA PRO A 40 20.42 -1.37 27.35
C PRO A 40 21.61 -1.75 28.24
N LYS A 41 22.00 -0.88 29.18
CA LYS A 41 23.03 -1.21 30.19
C LYS A 41 22.56 -2.31 31.12
N ILE A 42 21.26 -2.35 31.42
CA ILE A 42 20.65 -3.47 32.11
C ILE A 42 20.40 -4.55 31.06
N VAL A 43 21.27 -5.56 31.05
CA VAL A 43 21.22 -6.67 30.08
C VAL A 43 20.53 -7.91 30.65
N ASN A 44 20.12 -7.88 31.93
CA ASN A 44 19.45 -9.03 32.54
C ASN A 44 18.05 -9.21 31.93
N ARG A 45 17.87 -10.30 31.19
CA ARG A 45 16.59 -10.69 30.58
C ARG A 45 15.48 -10.80 31.61
N GLU A 46 15.79 -11.39 32.76
CA GLU A 46 14.83 -11.62 33.84
C GLU A 46 14.26 -10.31 34.36
N PHE A 47 15.06 -9.24 34.39
CA PHE A 47 14.59 -7.92 34.82
C PHE A 47 13.43 -7.42 33.96
N PHE A 48 13.54 -7.51 32.63
CA PHE A 48 12.49 -7.03 31.73
C PHE A 48 11.27 -7.96 31.68
N LEU A 49 11.44 -9.24 32.03
CA LEU A 49 10.34 -10.22 32.05
C LEU A 49 9.61 -10.27 33.38
N ALA A 50 10.25 -9.85 34.48
CA ALA A 50 9.69 -9.86 35.82
C ALA A 50 8.39 -9.04 35.93
N PRO A 51 7.29 -9.60 36.48
CA PRO A 51 6.00 -8.93 36.60
C PRO A 51 6.06 -7.57 37.31
N GLU A 52 6.87 -7.46 38.35
CA GLU A 52 7.06 -6.27 39.19
C GLU A 52 7.77 -5.10 38.49
N ASN A 53 8.25 -5.31 37.26
CA ASN A 53 8.87 -4.27 36.44
C ASN A 53 7.98 -3.86 35.25
N LYS A 54 6.86 -4.53 35.01
CA LYS A 54 6.00 -4.30 33.83
C LYS A 54 5.30 -2.94 33.84
N ASP A 55 5.11 -2.35 35.02
CA ASP A 55 4.54 -1.01 35.21
C ASP A 55 5.56 0.13 34.99
N LYS A 56 6.84 -0.20 34.81
CA LYS A 56 7.94 0.77 34.65
C LYS A 56 8.25 1.06 33.18
N TYR A 57 8.99 2.16 32.99
CA TYR A 57 9.53 2.58 31.70
C TYR A 57 11.05 2.55 31.72
N LEU A 58 11.66 2.11 30.63
CA LEU A 58 13.06 2.39 30.32
C LEU A 58 13.14 3.68 29.50
N ILE A 59 13.84 4.68 30.03
CA ILE A 59 14.08 5.96 29.39
C ILE A 59 15.58 6.08 29.12
N GLN A 60 15.96 6.22 27.85
CA GLN A 60 17.37 6.28 27.45
C GLN A 60 17.71 7.68 26.90
N PHE A 61 18.76 8.27 27.45
CA PHE A 61 19.35 9.53 27.02
C PHE A 61 20.74 9.30 26.46
N ARG A 62 21.16 10.11 25.48
CA ARG A 62 22.50 10.07 24.87
C ARG A 62 23.11 11.47 24.84
N ASP A 63 24.33 11.59 25.34
CA ASP A 63 25.14 12.80 25.17
C ASP A 63 25.77 12.80 23.78
N LEU A 64 25.30 13.68 22.91
CA LEU A 64 25.82 13.78 21.54
C LEU A 64 27.19 14.46 21.45
N LYS A 65 27.64 15.11 22.53
CA LYS A 65 28.91 15.85 22.58
C LYS A 65 30.04 15.02 23.19
N LYS A 66 29.74 14.18 24.19
CA LYS A 66 30.76 13.38 24.91
C LYS A 66 30.70 11.90 24.51
N LYS A 67 31.33 11.54 23.39
CA LYS A 67 31.52 10.14 22.93
C LYS A 67 30.24 9.28 22.97
N PHE A 68 29.08 9.87 22.71
CA PHE A 68 27.79 9.16 22.73
C PHE A 68 27.50 8.44 24.07
N LYS A 69 27.93 9.01 25.21
CA LYS A 69 27.64 8.44 26.53
C LYS A 69 26.13 8.29 26.72
N ARG A 70 25.68 7.08 27.01
CA ARG A 70 24.27 6.77 27.28
C ARG A 70 23.98 6.81 28.78
N GLU A 71 22.86 7.40 29.15
CA GLU A 71 22.29 7.38 30.50
C GLU A 71 20.92 6.71 30.45
N GLU A 72 20.65 5.83 31.40
CA GLU A 72 19.41 5.05 31.46
C GLU A 72 18.71 5.30 32.78
N ILE A 73 17.39 5.40 32.72
CA ILE A 73 16.52 5.60 33.88
C ILE A 73 15.39 4.59 33.74
N ILE A 74 15.27 3.71 34.73
CA ILE A 74 14.10 2.83 34.86
C ILE A 74 13.24 3.38 35.97
N THR A 75 12.00 3.74 35.65
CA THR A 75 11.14 4.42 36.60
C THR A 75 9.67 4.07 36.40
N GLY A 76 8.94 3.99 37.51
CA GLY A 76 7.47 3.99 37.56
C GLY A 76 6.90 5.35 37.96
N ASP A 77 7.74 6.37 38.18
CA ASP A 77 7.28 7.71 38.56
C ASP A 77 6.59 8.38 37.36
N LYS A 78 5.27 8.56 37.48
CA LYS A 78 4.44 9.21 36.46
C LYS A 78 4.94 10.62 36.11
N LYS A 79 5.46 11.39 37.07
CA LYS A 79 5.98 12.75 36.81
C LYS A 79 7.22 12.69 35.92
N ALA A 80 8.14 11.77 36.21
CA ALA A 80 9.35 11.53 35.42
C ALA A 80 9.01 11.07 34.00
N ILE A 81 8.09 10.11 33.85
CA ILE A 81 7.63 9.58 32.56
C ILE A 81 6.99 10.70 31.73
N ASN A 82 6.04 11.44 32.31
CA ASN A 82 5.37 12.55 31.63
C ASN A 82 6.38 13.60 31.16
N LYS A 83 7.40 13.91 31.98
CA LYS A 83 8.43 14.88 31.60
C LYS A 83 9.25 14.43 30.39
N ALA A 84 9.62 13.15 30.34
CA ALA A 84 10.31 12.59 29.19
C ALA A 84 9.40 12.58 27.96
N MET A 85 8.11 12.23 28.10
CA MET A 85 7.15 12.26 26.99
C MET A 85 6.93 13.67 26.44
N GLU A 86 6.80 14.69 27.30
CA GLU A 86 6.74 16.10 26.89
C GLU A 86 7.99 16.50 26.09
N TYR A 87 9.17 16.12 26.57
CA TYR A 87 10.42 16.40 25.88
C TYR A 87 10.52 15.66 24.54
N LYS A 88 10.07 14.40 24.47
CA LYS A 88 9.95 13.65 23.21
C LYS A 88 9.05 14.37 22.21
N ALA A 89 7.89 14.84 22.66
CA ALA A 89 6.95 15.59 21.83
C ALA A 89 7.59 16.89 21.30
N TYR A 90 8.29 17.64 22.17
CA TYR A 90 9.04 18.84 21.78
C TYR A 90 10.14 18.56 20.74
N LEU A 91 10.92 17.49 20.91
CA LEU A 91 11.97 17.11 19.95
C LEU A 91 11.39 16.73 18.57
N ASN A 92 10.20 16.13 18.57
CA ASN A 92 9.48 15.73 17.36
C ASN A 92 8.69 16.87 16.70
N GLN A 93 8.63 18.06 17.30
CA GLN A 93 7.98 19.21 16.67
C GLN A 93 8.71 19.54 15.35
N PRO A 94 7.97 19.67 14.23
CA PRO A 94 8.57 19.98 12.96
C PRO A 94 9.06 21.43 12.94
N ILE A 95 10.32 21.63 12.57
CA ILE A 95 10.95 22.94 12.35
C ILE A 95 11.10 23.28 10.86
N GLY A 96 10.75 22.34 9.99
CA GLY A 96 10.85 22.49 8.55
C GLY A 96 10.26 21.30 7.81
N ILE A 97 10.44 21.31 6.50
CA ILE A 97 10.08 20.23 5.60
C ILE A 97 11.25 19.89 4.69
N SER A 98 11.40 18.62 4.37
CA SER A 98 12.33 18.09 3.38
C SER A 98 11.49 17.54 2.24
N ILE A 99 11.76 17.97 1.02
CA ILE A 99 11.08 17.47 -0.17
C ILE A 99 12.08 16.66 -0.98
N HIS A 100 11.68 15.44 -1.35
CA HIS A 100 12.42 14.57 -2.25
C HIS A 100 11.53 14.26 -3.46
N ALA A 101 11.97 14.64 -4.65
CA ALA A 101 11.25 14.44 -5.90
C ALA A 101 12.05 13.53 -6.85
N THR A 102 11.38 12.54 -7.42
CA THR A 102 11.92 11.75 -8.53
C THR A 102 11.47 12.39 -9.84
N CYS A 103 12.43 12.75 -10.68
CA CYS A 103 12.21 13.38 -11.97
C CYS A 103 12.66 12.44 -13.08
N VAL A 104 11.99 12.51 -14.24
CA VAL A 104 12.30 11.67 -15.40
C VAL A 104 12.37 12.53 -16.65
N ALA A 105 13.40 12.27 -17.46
CA ALA A 105 13.56 12.77 -18.81
C ALA A 105 12.83 11.85 -19.80
N MET A 106 11.95 12.41 -20.62
CA MET A 106 11.14 11.69 -21.60
C MET A 106 11.25 12.35 -22.97
N GLY A 107 11.82 11.61 -23.93
CA GLY A 107 11.78 11.91 -25.37
C GLY A 107 12.43 13.23 -25.79
N SER A 108 12.95 13.25 -27.02
CA SER A 108 13.09 14.50 -27.78
C SER A 108 11.96 14.55 -28.82
N GLY A 109 11.93 15.53 -29.73
CA GLY A 109 10.83 15.77 -30.67
C GLY A 109 10.24 14.53 -31.38
N SER A 110 9.08 14.74 -32.02
CA SER A 110 8.13 13.73 -32.56
C SER A 110 8.65 12.62 -33.48
N SER A 111 9.96 12.52 -33.73
CA SER A 111 10.59 11.55 -34.62
C SER A 111 11.48 10.51 -33.93
N ASP A 112 11.82 10.64 -32.64
CA ASP A 112 12.84 9.78 -32.02
C ASP A 112 12.37 9.06 -30.75
N MET A 113 12.28 7.73 -30.81
CA MET A 113 12.21 6.84 -29.62
C MET A 113 13.57 6.77 -28.91
N MET A 114 14.19 7.92 -28.63
CA MET A 114 15.50 7.99 -28.00
C MET A 114 15.40 7.90 -26.47
N ILE A 115 16.28 7.08 -25.91
CA ILE A 115 16.50 6.98 -24.46
C ILE A 115 17.34 8.20 -24.03
N ALA A 116 16.78 9.04 -23.16
CA ALA A 116 17.47 10.22 -22.65
C ALA A 116 18.54 9.82 -21.63
N HIS A 117 19.81 9.86 -22.04
CA HIS A 117 20.96 9.68 -21.15
C HIS A 117 21.32 11.00 -20.46
N ILE A 118 20.97 11.11 -19.19
CA ILE A 118 21.16 12.33 -18.38
C ILE A 118 22.41 12.30 -17.50
N ASP A 119 23.27 11.31 -17.70
CA ASP A 119 24.44 10.99 -16.87
C ASP A 119 25.46 12.13 -16.81
N ARG A 120 25.54 12.96 -17.86
CA ARG A 120 26.38 14.16 -17.89
C ARG A 120 25.65 15.40 -17.39
N LEU A 121 24.33 15.45 -17.57
CA LEU A 121 23.51 16.62 -17.27
C LEU A 121 23.33 16.78 -15.75
N ILE A 122 22.86 15.73 -15.07
CA ILE A 122 22.48 15.84 -13.66
C ILE A 122 23.67 16.19 -12.75
N PRO A 123 24.85 15.56 -12.90
CA PRO A 123 26.03 15.97 -12.13
C PRO A 123 26.47 17.41 -12.39
N SER A 124 26.18 17.96 -13.58
CA SER A 124 26.52 19.36 -13.92
C SER A 124 25.64 20.38 -13.20
N LEU A 125 24.41 20.01 -12.80
CA LEU A 125 23.48 20.90 -12.12
C LEU A 125 23.88 21.17 -10.66
N LYS A 126 24.53 20.21 -9.99
CA LYS A 126 24.94 20.22 -8.57
C LYS A 126 23.82 20.68 -7.61
N GLU A 127 23.64 21.99 -7.47
CA GLU A 127 22.62 22.64 -6.66
C GLU A 127 22.08 23.89 -7.39
N VAL A 128 20.76 23.99 -7.56
CA VAL A 128 20.09 25.15 -8.18
C VAL A 128 18.89 25.53 -7.31
N PHE A 129 18.78 26.80 -6.90
CA PHE A 129 17.72 27.28 -6.00
C PHE A 129 17.60 26.49 -4.67
N GLY A 130 18.69 25.89 -4.20
CA GLY A 130 18.69 25.04 -3.00
C GLY A 130 18.24 23.59 -3.26
N TRP A 131 17.80 23.27 -4.48
CA TRP A 131 17.56 21.90 -4.92
C TRP A 131 18.87 21.21 -5.25
N LYS A 132 19.11 20.05 -4.66
CA LYS A 132 20.27 19.19 -4.93
C LYS A 132 19.86 18.07 -5.85
N PHE A 133 20.61 17.88 -6.93
CA PHE A 133 20.27 16.91 -7.97
C PHE A 133 21.22 15.72 -7.95
N LYS A 134 20.70 14.50 -8.09
CA LYS A 134 21.51 13.27 -8.12
C LYS A 134 20.96 12.27 -9.12
N LEU A 135 21.86 11.58 -9.81
CA LEU A 135 21.47 10.43 -10.62
C LEU A 135 20.94 9.31 -9.71
N ILE A 136 19.88 8.66 -10.17
CA ILE A 136 19.37 7.44 -9.54
C ILE A 136 19.59 6.27 -10.51
N ASN A 137 19.57 5.04 -9.97
CA ASN A 137 19.86 3.83 -10.75
C ASN A 137 18.68 3.42 -11.65
N ARG A 138 18.29 4.33 -12.54
CA ARG A 138 17.26 4.16 -13.56
C ARG A 138 17.54 5.12 -14.71
N THR A 139 17.63 4.58 -15.92
CA THR A 139 17.94 5.37 -17.13
C THR A 139 16.95 6.51 -17.32
N GLY A 140 17.49 7.70 -17.58
CA GLY A 140 16.69 8.92 -17.76
C GLY A 140 16.03 9.46 -16.50
N ALA A 141 16.35 8.95 -15.30
CA ALA A 141 15.74 9.42 -14.05
C ALA A 141 16.78 9.96 -13.06
N PHE A 142 16.33 10.91 -12.23
CA PHE A 142 17.16 11.57 -11.21
C PHE A 142 16.33 12.01 -10.02
N SER A 143 16.99 12.27 -8.88
CA SER A 143 16.35 12.86 -7.70
C SER A 143 16.66 14.35 -7.61
N ALA A 144 15.71 15.10 -7.06
CA ALA A 144 15.85 16.48 -6.64
C ALA A 144 15.46 16.58 -5.15
N ASP A 145 16.34 17.15 -4.33
CA ASP A 145 16.18 17.25 -2.88
C ASP A 145 16.27 18.69 -2.40
N ILE A 146 15.31 19.16 -1.60
CA ILE A 146 15.39 20.47 -0.92
C ILE A 146 15.00 20.36 0.55
N LYS A 147 15.58 21.22 1.38
CA LYS A 147 15.19 21.41 2.79
C LYS A 147 14.74 22.84 3.01
N ILE A 148 13.55 22.98 3.56
CA ILE A 148 12.91 24.27 3.81
C ILE A 148 12.71 24.40 5.31
N HIS A 149 13.30 25.45 5.91
CA HIS A 149 13.18 25.74 7.34
C HIS A 149 11.84 26.45 7.66
N SER A 150 10.74 25.78 7.31
CA SER A 150 9.36 26.23 7.53
C SER A 150 8.41 25.06 7.41
N THR A 151 7.36 25.03 8.21
CA THR A 151 6.28 24.03 8.16
C THR A 151 5.06 24.50 7.35
N ASN A 152 5.12 25.72 6.79
CA ASN A 152 4.06 26.30 5.98
C ASN A 152 3.91 25.55 4.64
N LYS A 153 2.72 24.97 4.41
CA LYS A 153 2.33 24.30 3.14
C LYS A 153 2.43 25.20 1.92
N VAL A 154 2.29 26.52 2.05
CA VAL A 154 2.48 27.45 0.93
C VAL A 154 3.92 27.39 0.41
N LYS A 155 4.91 27.27 1.31
CA LYS A 155 6.31 27.14 0.91
C LYS A 155 6.63 25.80 0.27
N GLU A 156 5.91 24.74 0.66
CA GLU A 156 5.97 23.44 -0.02
C GLU A 156 5.53 23.55 -1.48
N HIS A 157 4.34 24.13 -1.72
CA HIS A 157 3.81 24.32 -3.07
C HIS A 157 4.71 25.24 -3.90
N GLN A 158 5.22 26.32 -3.32
CA GLN A 158 6.16 27.22 -3.99
C GLN A 158 7.46 26.50 -4.40
N ALA A 159 7.98 25.60 -3.57
CA ALA A 159 9.18 24.85 -3.91
C ALA A 159 8.93 23.83 -5.03
N LEU A 160 7.79 23.14 -5.01
CA LEU A 160 7.41 22.22 -6.08
C LEU A 160 7.15 22.94 -7.41
N ASP A 161 6.46 24.09 -7.38
CA ASP A 161 6.26 24.94 -8.54
C ASP A 161 7.59 25.49 -9.08
N GLN A 162 8.52 25.89 -8.20
CA GLN A 162 9.88 26.26 -8.59
C GLN A 162 10.63 25.11 -9.28
N LEU A 163 10.51 23.88 -8.76
CA LEU A 163 11.10 22.71 -9.40
C LEU A 163 10.47 22.44 -10.76
N GLN A 164 9.15 22.50 -10.89
CA GLN A 164 8.46 22.29 -12.17
C GLN A 164 8.91 23.31 -13.21
N ARG A 165 8.93 24.60 -12.88
CA ARG A 165 9.42 25.66 -13.79
C ARG A 165 10.88 25.47 -14.18
N PHE A 166 11.71 24.99 -13.26
CA PHE A 166 13.09 24.62 -13.57
C PHE A 166 13.15 23.47 -14.59
N LEU A 167 12.34 22.43 -14.44
CA LEU A 167 12.25 21.33 -15.40
C LEU A 167 11.73 21.79 -16.76
N ASP A 168 10.74 22.69 -16.80
CA ASP A 168 10.21 23.26 -18.04
C ASP A 168 11.29 24.06 -18.79
N ALA A 169 12.06 24.88 -18.07
CA ALA A 169 13.19 25.61 -18.64
C ALA A 169 14.29 24.67 -19.13
N LEU A 170 14.60 23.62 -18.36
CA LEU A 170 15.56 22.60 -18.74
C LEU A 170 15.11 21.86 -20.01
N ALA A 171 13.81 21.61 -20.15
CA ALA A 171 13.23 20.95 -21.30
C ALA A 171 13.41 21.75 -22.59
N ILE A 172 13.17 23.06 -22.53
CA ILE A 172 13.37 23.98 -23.66
C ILE A 172 14.84 24.00 -24.08
N ILE A 173 15.77 24.12 -23.12
CA ILE A 173 17.22 24.20 -23.40
C ILE A 173 17.76 22.90 -24.00
N LYS A 174 17.25 21.75 -23.55
CA LYS A 174 17.75 20.43 -23.95
C LYS A 174 16.92 19.75 -25.03
N ASN A 175 15.85 20.39 -25.49
CA ASN A 175 14.87 19.81 -26.41
C ASN A 175 14.45 18.39 -25.98
N THR A 176 14.26 18.20 -24.67
CA THR A 176 13.98 16.90 -24.04
C THR A 176 12.91 17.12 -22.97
N GLY A 177 11.84 16.33 -22.94
CA GLY A 177 10.81 16.50 -21.91
C GLY A 177 11.34 16.14 -20.52
N PHE A 178 10.97 16.90 -19.48
CA PHE A 178 11.25 16.55 -18.08
C PHE A 178 9.96 16.68 -17.25
N HIS A 179 9.73 15.75 -16.33
CA HIS A 179 8.60 15.86 -15.40
C HIS A 179 8.91 15.24 -14.04
N ILE A 180 8.18 15.68 -13.02
CA ILE A 180 8.18 15.07 -11.69
C ILE A 180 7.31 13.80 -11.75
N GLN A 181 7.90 12.63 -11.58
CA GLN A 181 7.18 11.36 -11.58
C GLN A 181 6.50 11.11 -10.23
N ASN A 182 7.20 11.43 -9.13
CA ASN A 182 6.66 11.39 -7.77
C ASN A 182 7.44 12.33 -6.86
N TYR A 183 6.86 12.69 -5.72
CA TYR A 183 7.57 13.39 -4.66
C TYR A 183 7.06 12.95 -3.28
N SER A 184 7.91 13.16 -2.27
CA SER A 184 7.58 12.94 -0.87
C SER A 184 8.00 14.15 -0.04
N VAL A 185 7.19 14.47 0.96
CA VAL A 185 7.43 15.58 1.89
C VAL A 185 7.52 15.01 3.29
N ALA A 186 8.66 15.22 3.94
CA ALA A 186 8.92 14.75 5.29
C ALA A 186 9.17 15.94 6.22
N PRO A 187 8.56 15.99 7.42
CA PRO A 187 8.89 17.01 8.40
C PRO A 187 10.36 16.87 8.86
N ILE A 188 11.03 18.00 9.03
CA ILE A 188 12.34 18.07 9.67
C ILE A 188 12.08 18.29 11.17
N PRO A 189 12.35 17.32 12.06
CA PRO A 189 12.15 17.51 13.50
C PRO A 189 13.20 18.47 14.08
N ARG A 190 12.88 19.11 15.21
CA ARG A 190 13.75 20.07 15.90
C ARG A 190 15.14 19.51 16.20
N HIS A 191 15.23 18.21 16.50
CA HIS A 191 16.50 17.50 16.57
C HIS A 191 16.39 16.15 15.87
N ARG A 192 17.27 15.92 14.89
CA ARG A 192 17.46 14.61 14.26
C ARG A 192 18.19 13.71 15.26
N ALA A 193 17.63 12.55 15.61
CA ALA A 193 18.41 11.51 16.28
C ALA A 193 19.68 11.24 15.44
N PRO A 194 20.89 11.27 16.04
CA PRO A 194 22.08 10.85 15.32
C PRO A 194 22.00 9.35 15.15
N HIS A 195 21.76 8.92 13.90
CA HIS A 195 21.86 7.54 13.46
C HIS A 195 21.06 6.56 14.34
N GLY A 196 19.75 6.55 14.11
CA GLY A 196 18.81 5.54 14.63
C GLY A 196 17.51 5.66 13.83
N GLY A 197 17.01 4.55 13.31
CA GLY A 197 16.05 4.48 12.22
C GLY A 197 14.75 5.29 12.40
N GLY A 198 14.46 6.07 11.35
CA GLY A 198 13.14 6.21 10.74
C GLY A 198 12.16 7.21 11.37
N TRP A 199 11.90 8.31 10.66
CA TRP A 199 10.54 8.76 10.29
C TRP A 199 10.65 9.52 8.95
N GLY A 200 10.55 8.73 7.90
CA GLY A 200 10.42 9.03 6.47
C GLY A 200 9.76 7.80 5.84
N PRO A 201 9.43 7.75 4.53
CA PRO A 201 8.95 6.52 3.92
C PRO A 201 9.86 5.35 4.32
N THR A 202 9.29 4.38 5.03
CA THR A 202 10.02 3.18 5.43
C THR A 202 10.34 2.41 4.17
N GLU A 203 11.62 2.37 3.81
CA GLU A 203 12.12 1.47 2.78
C GLU A 203 11.90 0.04 3.26
N HIS A 204 10.86 -0.59 2.74
CA HIS A 204 10.63 -2.01 2.94
C HIS A 204 11.49 -2.75 1.93
N MET A 205 12.66 -3.23 2.34
CA MET A 205 13.40 -4.18 1.52
C MET A 205 12.55 -5.44 1.37
N ILE A 206 12.10 -5.71 0.15
CA ILE A 206 11.45 -6.98 -0.18
C ILE A 206 12.53 -8.06 0.01
N PRO A 207 12.35 -9.02 0.94
CA PRO A 207 13.34 -10.07 1.15
C PRO A 207 13.51 -10.91 -0.13
N PRO A 208 14.68 -11.56 -0.32
CA PRO A 208 14.85 -12.50 -1.43
C PRO A 208 13.81 -13.62 -1.33
N LEU A 209 13.36 -14.12 -2.50
CA LEU A 209 12.41 -15.23 -2.55
C LEU A 209 13.00 -16.44 -1.82
N ASN A 210 12.26 -16.98 -0.87
CA ASN A 210 12.57 -18.31 -0.33
C ASN A 210 12.11 -19.41 -1.29
N ASP A 211 12.56 -20.65 -1.08
CA ASP A 211 12.25 -21.78 -1.96
C ASP A 211 10.75 -22.03 -2.14
N LYS A 212 9.96 -21.76 -1.10
CA LYS A 212 8.50 -21.92 -1.13
C LYS A 212 7.86 -20.83 -2.01
N GLU A 213 8.32 -19.59 -1.89
CA GLU A 213 7.86 -18.47 -2.72
C GLU A 213 8.26 -18.64 -4.17
N ALA A 214 9.49 -19.09 -4.45
CA ALA A 214 9.95 -19.41 -5.79
C ALA A 214 9.10 -20.52 -6.43
N LYS A 215 8.78 -21.58 -5.67
CA LYS A 215 7.86 -22.64 -6.11
C LYS A 215 6.46 -22.10 -6.39
N ASN A 216 5.91 -21.27 -5.50
CA ASN A 216 4.59 -20.67 -5.69
C ASN A 216 4.54 -19.80 -6.95
N LEU A 217 5.59 -19.01 -7.20
CA LEU A 217 5.70 -18.16 -8.39
C LEU A 217 5.68 -19.01 -9.68
N ILE A 218 6.45 -20.09 -9.73
CA ILE A 218 6.42 -21.02 -10.87
C ILE A 218 5.03 -21.64 -11.03
N ASN A 219 4.39 -22.05 -9.93
CA ASN A 219 3.06 -22.64 -9.98
C ASN A 219 2.01 -21.63 -10.48
N ILE A 220 2.10 -20.35 -10.09
CA ILE A 220 1.19 -19.29 -10.56
C ILE A 220 1.37 -19.05 -12.07
N ILE A 221 2.61 -18.98 -12.55
CA ILE A 221 2.91 -18.76 -13.97
C ILE A 221 2.33 -19.88 -14.84
N ASN A 222 2.30 -21.11 -14.31
CA ASN A 222 1.79 -22.29 -15.02
C ASN A 222 0.35 -22.68 -14.62
N ALA A 223 -0.36 -21.81 -13.90
CA ALA A 223 -1.72 -22.10 -13.45
C ALA A 223 -2.74 -21.89 -14.57
N ASN A 224 -4.00 -22.25 -14.30
CA ASN A 224 -5.10 -21.99 -15.23
C ASN A 224 -5.41 -20.49 -15.39
N ASP A 225 -6.14 -20.14 -16.46
CA ASP A 225 -6.46 -18.75 -16.81
C ASP A 225 -7.17 -17.98 -15.69
N LYS A 226 -8.01 -18.65 -14.89
CA LYS A 226 -8.69 -17.99 -13.75
C LYS A 226 -7.71 -17.60 -12.66
N VAL A 227 -6.69 -18.42 -12.37
CA VAL A 227 -5.63 -18.10 -11.40
C VAL A 227 -4.72 -16.98 -11.92
N ILE A 228 -4.39 -17.02 -13.21
CA ILE A 228 -3.64 -15.93 -13.87
C ILE A 228 -4.45 -14.63 -13.81
N CYS A 229 -5.75 -14.67 -14.10
CA CYS A 229 -6.66 -13.54 -14.01
C CYS A 229 -6.72 -12.97 -12.59
N ALA A 230 -6.89 -13.83 -11.57
CA ALA A 230 -6.88 -13.43 -10.17
C ALA A 230 -5.58 -12.71 -9.79
N SER A 231 -4.44 -13.25 -10.22
CA SER A 231 -3.11 -12.70 -9.95
C SER A 231 -2.92 -11.35 -10.63
N LYS A 232 -3.36 -11.21 -11.88
CA LYS A 232 -3.36 -9.92 -12.61
C LYS A 232 -4.24 -8.88 -11.94
N GLY A 233 -5.45 -9.25 -11.52
CA GLY A 233 -6.38 -8.34 -10.84
C GLY A 233 -5.85 -7.83 -9.50
N LEU A 234 -5.23 -8.72 -8.70
CA LEU A 234 -4.53 -8.32 -7.46
C LEU A 234 -3.37 -7.36 -7.75
N ASN A 235 -2.53 -7.68 -8.73
CA ASN A 235 -1.40 -6.82 -9.10
C ASN A 235 -1.87 -5.43 -9.55
N GLN A 236 -2.92 -5.35 -10.38
CA GLN A 236 -3.49 -4.08 -10.81
C GLN A 236 -4.06 -3.27 -9.64
N ALA A 237 -4.63 -3.92 -8.62
CA ALA A 237 -5.05 -3.24 -7.41
C ALA A 237 -3.87 -2.72 -6.57
N TYR A 238 -2.76 -3.46 -6.51
CA TYR A 238 -1.55 -3.01 -5.79
C TYR A 238 -0.85 -1.83 -6.46
N ILE A 239 -0.90 -1.74 -7.79
CA ILE A 239 -0.34 -0.63 -8.57
C ILE A 239 -1.20 0.64 -8.45
N GLU A 240 -2.49 0.49 -8.19
CA GLU A 240 -3.43 1.61 -8.14
C GLU A 240 -3.26 2.45 -6.86
N ASN A 241 -3.38 3.77 -6.96
CA ASN A 241 -3.09 4.69 -5.86
C ASN A 241 -4.35 5.10 -5.08
N LEU A 242 -5.51 5.07 -5.73
CA LEU A 242 -6.78 5.50 -5.13
C LEU A 242 -7.61 4.31 -4.64
N LEU A 243 -8.03 4.34 -3.38
CA LEU A 243 -8.79 3.24 -2.77
C LEU A 243 -10.10 2.89 -3.51
N PRO A 244 -10.93 3.85 -3.97
CA PRO A 244 -12.11 3.50 -4.76
C PRO A 244 -11.76 2.74 -6.05
N SER A 245 -10.70 3.16 -6.74
CA SER A 245 -10.20 2.50 -7.95
C SER A 245 -9.68 1.09 -7.66
N ARG A 246 -9.01 0.87 -6.52
CA ARG A 246 -8.59 -0.47 -6.07
C ARG A 246 -9.78 -1.39 -5.89
N VAL A 247 -10.81 -0.93 -5.16
CA VAL A 247 -12.03 -1.71 -4.92
C VAL A 247 -12.73 -2.03 -6.24
N ALA A 248 -12.79 -1.08 -7.19
CA ALA A 248 -13.37 -1.32 -8.51
C ALA A 248 -12.64 -2.41 -9.30
N ARG A 249 -11.30 -2.39 -9.32
CA ARG A 249 -10.48 -3.42 -9.99
C ARG A 249 -10.62 -4.80 -9.34
N LEU A 250 -10.59 -4.85 -8.01
CA LEU A 250 -10.79 -6.08 -7.24
C LEU A 250 -12.18 -6.66 -7.47
N TRP A 251 -13.22 -5.81 -7.44
CA TRP A 251 -14.60 -6.21 -7.68
C TRP A 251 -14.80 -6.79 -9.08
N ALA A 252 -14.30 -6.11 -10.12
CA ALA A 252 -14.40 -6.60 -11.49
C ALA A 252 -13.71 -7.96 -11.67
N THR A 253 -12.58 -8.17 -11.00
CA THR A 253 -11.85 -9.45 -11.01
C THR A 253 -12.65 -10.54 -10.29
N VAL A 254 -13.19 -10.26 -9.10
CA VAL A 254 -14.03 -11.20 -8.36
C VAL A 254 -15.29 -11.55 -9.14
N GLU A 255 -15.96 -10.57 -9.73
CA GLU A 255 -17.10 -10.80 -10.60
C GLU A 255 -16.72 -11.75 -11.74
N HIS A 256 -15.65 -11.44 -12.48
CA HIS A 256 -15.27 -12.25 -13.63
C HIS A 256 -14.96 -13.72 -13.28
N ILE A 257 -14.33 -13.95 -12.12
CA ILE A 257 -13.91 -15.30 -11.71
C ILE A 257 -15.05 -16.13 -11.14
N PHE A 258 -15.89 -15.50 -10.31
CA PHE A 258 -16.87 -16.19 -9.45
C PHE A 258 -18.32 -16.05 -9.93
N ASN A 259 -18.61 -15.16 -10.88
CA ASN A 259 -19.93 -15.11 -11.49
C ASN A 259 -20.20 -16.41 -12.25
N THR A 260 -21.41 -16.93 -12.10
CA THR A 260 -21.91 -18.11 -12.82
C THR A 260 -22.85 -17.67 -13.95
N GLU A 261 -23.33 -18.58 -14.78
CA GLU A 261 -24.40 -18.25 -15.73
C GLU A 261 -25.72 -18.05 -14.98
N PRO A 262 -26.45 -16.93 -15.23
CA PRO A 262 -27.76 -16.75 -14.64
C PRO A 262 -28.80 -17.66 -15.28
N GLN A 263 -29.66 -18.23 -14.44
CA GLN A 263 -30.84 -18.96 -14.88
C GLN A 263 -32.03 -18.01 -14.97
N PRO A 264 -32.89 -18.14 -16.00
CA PRO A 264 -34.06 -17.27 -16.15
C PRO A 264 -35.03 -17.45 -14.97
N LEU A 265 -35.58 -16.34 -14.48
CA LEU A 265 -36.63 -16.38 -13.44
C LEU A 265 -37.92 -17.03 -13.98
N LEU A 266 -38.26 -16.74 -15.23
CA LEU A 266 -39.51 -17.15 -15.86
C LEU A 266 -39.25 -18.22 -16.91
N LYS A 267 -40.16 -19.20 -16.99
CA LYS A 267 -40.20 -20.19 -18.07
C LYS A 267 -40.82 -19.57 -19.33
N GLN A 268 -40.52 -20.16 -20.49
CA GLN A 268 -41.00 -19.63 -21.78
C GLN A 268 -42.53 -19.50 -21.85
N ASN A 269 -43.26 -20.49 -21.30
CA ASN A 269 -44.72 -20.45 -21.24
C ASN A 269 -45.27 -19.33 -20.34
N GLU A 270 -44.56 -18.95 -19.28
CA GLU A 270 -44.92 -17.83 -18.40
C GLU A 270 -44.66 -16.50 -19.10
N ILE A 271 -43.54 -16.38 -19.80
CA ILE A 271 -43.20 -15.23 -20.64
C ILE A 271 -44.29 -15.02 -21.70
N ASP A 272 -44.67 -16.08 -22.42
CA ASP A 272 -45.67 -15.97 -23.49
C ASP A 272 -47.05 -15.55 -22.94
N LYS A 273 -47.43 -16.03 -21.75
CA LYS A 273 -48.66 -15.58 -21.06
C LYS A 273 -48.61 -14.11 -20.67
N ILE A 274 -47.49 -13.64 -20.13
CA ILE A 274 -47.30 -12.22 -19.76
C ILE A 274 -47.39 -11.34 -21.00
N ILE A 275 -46.70 -11.71 -22.09
CA ILE A 275 -46.72 -10.94 -23.33
C ILE A 275 -48.09 -10.95 -23.98
N ASN A 276 -48.80 -12.08 -23.98
CA ASN A 276 -50.15 -12.13 -24.53
C ASN A 276 -51.13 -11.27 -23.73
N SER A 277 -51.04 -11.28 -22.39
CA SER A 277 -51.88 -10.43 -21.54
C SER A 277 -51.54 -8.94 -21.70
N ALA A 278 -50.27 -8.61 -21.94
CA ALA A 278 -49.83 -7.23 -22.12
C ALA A 278 -50.28 -6.61 -23.46
N LYS A 279 -50.66 -7.42 -24.46
CA LYS A 279 -51.16 -6.91 -25.75
C LYS A 279 -52.46 -6.14 -25.62
N ASP A 280 -53.27 -6.47 -24.61
CA ASP A 280 -54.57 -5.84 -24.37
C ASP A 280 -54.44 -4.48 -23.67
N ILE A 281 -53.22 -4.08 -23.27
CA ILE A 281 -52.94 -2.79 -22.64
C ILE A 281 -52.71 -1.74 -23.73
N GLY A 282 -53.70 -0.86 -23.94
CA GLY A 282 -53.67 0.14 -25.02
C GLY A 282 -52.49 1.12 -25.03
N SER A 283 -51.72 1.24 -23.94
CA SER A 283 -50.52 2.08 -23.85
C SER A 283 -49.21 1.36 -24.24
N LEU A 284 -49.26 0.06 -24.55
CA LEU A 284 -48.12 -0.75 -24.96
C LEU A 284 -48.15 -0.99 -26.48
N ASP A 285 -47.45 -0.14 -27.22
CA ASP A 285 -47.22 -0.37 -28.65
C ASP A 285 -46.30 -1.59 -28.89
N LYS A 286 -46.16 -1.95 -30.17
CA LYS A 286 -45.35 -3.10 -30.61
C LYS A 286 -43.89 -3.01 -30.16
N GLU A 287 -43.32 -1.81 -30.13
CA GLU A 287 -41.93 -1.60 -29.73
C GLU A 287 -41.76 -1.84 -28.22
N ARG A 288 -42.65 -1.27 -27.40
CA ARG A 288 -42.67 -1.45 -25.95
C ARG A 288 -42.93 -2.90 -25.55
N LEU A 289 -43.80 -3.61 -26.27
CA LEU A 289 -44.03 -5.05 -26.07
C LEU A 289 -42.78 -5.89 -26.39
N ASN A 290 -42.06 -5.55 -27.47
CA ASN A 290 -40.80 -6.21 -27.81
C ASN A 290 -39.71 -5.92 -26.76
N ASN A 291 -39.62 -4.68 -26.27
CA ASN A 291 -38.70 -4.30 -25.20
C ASN A 291 -39.01 -5.04 -23.89
N LEU A 292 -40.30 -5.16 -23.55
CA LEU A 292 -40.75 -5.95 -22.41
C LEU A 292 -40.35 -7.42 -22.56
N LYS A 293 -40.64 -8.03 -23.73
CA LYS A 293 -40.25 -9.42 -24.04
C LYS A 293 -38.73 -9.60 -23.90
N GLY A 294 -37.93 -8.72 -24.51
CA GLY A 294 -36.48 -8.77 -24.40
C GLY A 294 -35.98 -8.64 -22.96
N ALA A 295 -36.62 -7.80 -22.14
CA ALA A 295 -36.25 -7.61 -20.74
C ALA A 295 -36.56 -8.83 -19.88
N ILE A 296 -37.77 -9.40 -19.98
CA ILE A 296 -38.20 -10.53 -19.15
C ILE A 296 -37.63 -11.87 -19.63
N SER A 297 -37.25 -11.98 -20.90
CA SER A 297 -36.57 -13.16 -21.44
C SER A 297 -35.06 -13.20 -21.14
N SER A 298 -34.46 -12.07 -20.71
CA SER A 298 -33.02 -11.99 -20.46
C SER A 298 -32.67 -12.51 -19.06
N PRO A 299 -31.91 -13.61 -18.92
CA PRO A 299 -31.49 -14.13 -17.62
C PRO A 299 -30.55 -13.16 -16.88
N GLU A 300 -29.81 -12.32 -17.59
CA GLU A 300 -28.92 -11.30 -17.00
C GLU A 300 -29.71 -10.15 -16.35
N ARG A 301 -30.89 -9.81 -16.89
CA ARG A 301 -31.77 -8.77 -16.34
C ARG A 301 -32.71 -9.31 -15.27
N LEU A 302 -33.27 -10.51 -15.48
CA LEU A 302 -34.26 -11.13 -14.61
C LEU A 302 -33.87 -12.57 -14.24
N ALA A 303 -32.82 -12.68 -13.43
CA ALA A 303 -32.31 -13.97 -12.96
C ALA A 303 -33.17 -14.55 -11.82
N LEU A 304 -33.31 -15.89 -11.79
CA LEU A 304 -33.89 -16.63 -10.66
C LEU A 304 -33.14 -16.35 -9.35
N VAL A 305 -31.82 -16.17 -9.43
CA VAL A 305 -30.95 -15.82 -8.29
C VAL A 305 -30.13 -14.60 -8.64
N GLY A 306 -30.22 -13.56 -7.80
CA GLY A 306 -29.49 -12.31 -7.99
C GLY A 306 -27.97 -12.51 -8.08
N ARG A 307 -27.31 -11.67 -8.88
CA ARG A 307 -25.88 -11.73 -9.18
C ARG A 307 -24.99 -11.82 -7.93
N ASN A 308 -25.18 -10.93 -6.95
CA ASN A 308 -24.39 -10.92 -5.71
C ASN A 308 -24.53 -12.24 -4.93
N LYS A 309 -25.72 -12.84 -4.92
CA LYS A 309 -25.98 -14.13 -4.26
C LYS A 309 -25.32 -15.30 -4.98
N ARG A 310 -25.29 -15.29 -6.31
CA ARG A 310 -24.57 -16.28 -7.10
C ARG A 310 -23.06 -16.21 -6.84
N ILE A 311 -22.48 -15.01 -6.89
CA ILE A 311 -21.05 -14.78 -6.55
C ILE A 311 -20.76 -15.23 -5.11
N ALA A 312 -21.62 -14.86 -4.15
CA ALA A 312 -21.44 -15.22 -2.75
C ALA A 312 -21.45 -16.73 -2.53
N LYS A 313 -22.34 -17.47 -3.19
CA LYS A 313 -22.36 -18.94 -3.14
C LYS A 313 -21.07 -19.55 -3.68
N SER A 314 -20.55 -19.03 -4.80
CA SER A 314 -19.27 -19.47 -5.38
C SER A 314 -18.09 -19.19 -4.43
N ILE A 315 -18.11 -18.07 -3.72
CA ILE A 315 -17.04 -17.68 -2.78
C ILE A 315 -17.14 -18.46 -1.46
N ALA A 316 -18.35 -18.63 -0.90
CA ALA A 316 -18.55 -19.30 0.38
C ALA A 316 -18.01 -20.73 0.40
N SER A 317 -18.20 -21.47 -0.71
CA SER A 317 -17.63 -22.81 -0.89
C SER A 317 -16.10 -22.83 -0.91
N LEU A 318 -15.47 -21.69 -1.22
CA LEU A 318 -14.03 -21.53 -1.28
C LEU A 318 -13.43 -21.08 0.06
N VAL A 319 -13.89 -19.97 0.64
CA VAL A 319 -13.27 -19.39 1.85
C VAL A 319 -13.72 -20.03 3.17
N ASN A 320 -14.61 -21.03 3.15
CA ASN A 320 -15.18 -21.65 4.35
C ASN A 320 -15.83 -20.64 5.31
N ILE A 321 -16.50 -19.65 4.72
CA ILE A 321 -17.29 -18.62 5.41
C ILE A 321 -18.76 -18.87 5.09
N ASN A 322 -19.64 -18.55 6.03
CA ASN A 322 -21.09 -18.64 5.83
C ASN A 322 -21.54 -17.82 4.61
N GLU A 323 -22.31 -18.44 3.69
CA GLU A 323 -22.84 -17.79 2.49
C GLU A 323 -23.58 -16.48 2.78
N LYS A 324 -24.32 -16.40 3.89
CA LYS A 324 -25.03 -15.16 4.29
C LYS A 324 -24.06 -14.03 4.59
N GLU A 325 -22.95 -14.34 5.26
CA GLU A 325 -21.92 -13.36 5.60
C GLU A 325 -21.16 -12.90 4.35
N VAL A 326 -20.81 -13.84 3.47
CA VAL A 326 -20.18 -13.54 2.18
C VAL A 326 -21.10 -12.67 1.34
N HIS A 327 -22.40 -12.98 1.30
CA HIS A 327 -23.38 -12.21 0.54
C HIS A 327 -23.46 -10.76 1.02
N GLU A 328 -23.46 -10.54 2.32
CA GLU A 328 -23.50 -9.18 2.87
C GLU A 328 -22.23 -8.40 2.52
N LYS A 329 -21.05 -9.02 2.63
CA LYS A 329 -19.77 -8.39 2.25
C LYS A 329 -19.71 -8.08 0.75
N ILE A 330 -20.21 -8.97 -0.10
CA ILE A 330 -20.31 -8.77 -1.56
C ILE A 330 -21.30 -7.65 -1.90
N ARG A 331 -22.44 -7.58 -1.22
CA ARG A 331 -23.43 -6.52 -1.40
C ARG A 331 -22.82 -5.16 -1.06
N ILE A 332 -22.20 -5.05 0.11
CA ILE A 332 -21.52 -3.82 0.57
C ILE A 332 -20.44 -3.39 -0.42
N ALA A 333 -19.57 -4.30 -0.86
CA ALA A 333 -18.51 -3.99 -1.81
C ALA A 333 -19.05 -3.52 -3.17
N SER A 334 -20.12 -4.16 -3.66
CA SER A 334 -20.81 -3.80 -4.91
C SER A 334 -21.44 -2.41 -4.84
N GLU A 335 -22.13 -2.10 -3.74
CA GLU A 335 -22.75 -0.79 -3.49
C GLU A 335 -21.70 0.31 -3.32
N ALA A 336 -20.65 0.06 -2.54
CA ALA A 336 -19.56 1.01 -2.34
C ALA A 336 -18.86 1.34 -3.67
N ARG A 337 -18.64 0.33 -4.52
CA ARG A 337 -18.15 0.54 -5.89
C ARG A 337 -19.14 1.36 -6.72
N GLY A 338 -20.42 1.00 -6.69
CA GLY A 338 -21.47 1.67 -7.47
C GLY A 338 -21.57 3.16 -7.14
N LYS A 339 -21.62 3.49 -5.84
CA LYS A 339 -21.63 4.88 -5.37
C LYS A 339 -20.40 5.66 -5.83
N ASN A 340 -19.21 5.11 -5.61
CA ASN A 340 -17.95 5.80 -5.90
C ASN A 340 -17.61 5.90 -7.41
N VAL A 341 -18.37 5.26 -8.29
CA VAL A 341 -18.30 5.49 -9.74
C VAL A 341 -19.04 6.77 -10.16
N HIS A 342 -20.03 7.20 -9.37
CA HIS A 342 -20.89 8.35 -9.68
C HIS A 342 -20.62 9.56 -8.77
N GLU A 343 -20.18 9.35 -7.53
CA GLU A 343 -19.88 10.39 -6.55
C GLU A 343 -18.82 9.91 -5.55
N ILE A 344 -17.73 10.67 -5.36
CA ILE A 344 -16.68 10.31 -4.39
C ILE A 344 -17.26 10.47 -2.99
N SER A 345 -17.47 9.34 -2.30
CA SER A 345 -18.09 9.28 -0.98
C SER A 345 -17.04 9.16 0.14
N ASP A 346 -17.33 9.76 1.29
CA ASP A 346 -16.50 9.70 2.50
C ASP A 346 -16.55 8.35 3.25
N GLU A 347 -17.15 7.31 2.67
CA GLU A 347 -17.25 5.94 3.21
C GLU A 347 -15.90 5.16 3.18
N TRP A 348 -14.78 5.81 3.52
CA TRP A 348 -13.42 5.24 3.48
C TRP A 348 -13.25 3.95 4.28
N LYS A 349 -13.97 3.81 5.41
CA LYS A 349 -13.94 2.59 6.23
C LYS A 349 -14.53 1.40 5.48
N VAL A 350 -15.69 1.60 4.84
CA VAL A 350 -16.38 0.57 4.05
C VAL A 350 -15.53 0.14 2.86
N LEU A 351 -14.88 1.10 2.19
CA LEU A 351 -13.96 0.82 1.09
C LEU A 351 -12.74 0.00 1.53
N LYS A 352 -12.14 0.31 2.70
CA LYS A 352 -11.00 -0.45 3.25
C LYS A 352 -11.40 -1.89 3.61
N GLU A 353 -12.55 -2.06 4.24
CA GLU A 353 -13.08 -3.39 4.59
C GLU A 353 -13.40 -4.20 3.34
N SER A 354 -13.97 -3.56 2.32
CA SER A 354 -14.25 -4.17 1.02
C SER A 354 -12.98 -4.56 0.27
N GLU A 355 -11.98 -3.68 0.20
CA GLU A 355 -10.66 -3.96 -0.39
C GLU A 355 -10.04 -5.19 0.26
N LYS A 356 -9.95 -5.20 1.60
CA LYS A 356 -9.36 -6.32 2.36
C LYS A 356 -10.10 -7.63 2.08
N PHE A 357 -11.43 -7.62 2.13
CA PHE A 357 -12.23 -8.81 1.88
C PHE A 357 -12.03 -9.34 0.45
N LEU A 358 -12.09 -8.49 -0.57
CA LEU A 358 -11.92 -8.91 -1.97
C LEU A 358 -10.50 -9.43 -2.24
N GLN A 359 -9.47 -8.82 -1.62
CA GLN A 359 -8.09 -9.33 -1.68
C GLN A 359 -7.98 -10.72 -1.05
N GLU A 360 -8.55 -10.92 0.14
CA GLU A 360 -8.55 -12.22 0.84
C GLU A 360 -9.23 -13.32 0.01
N VAL A 361 -10.34 -13.01 -0.67
CA VAL A 361 -11.03 -13.94 -1.58
C VAL A 361 -10.13 -14.36 -2.73
N LEU A 362 -9.51 -13.41 -3.44
CA LEU A 362 -8.63 -13.71 -4.58
C LEU A 362 -7.37 -14.46 -4.15
N LEU A 363 -6.74 -14.08 -3.03
CA LEU A 363 -5.59 -14.78 -2.47
C LEU A 363 -5.93 -16.21 -2.05
N SER A 364 -7.08 -16.41 -1.41
CA SER A 364 -7.57 -17.75 -1.04
C SER A 364 -7.80 -18.61 -2.28
N PHE A 365 -8.37 -18.02 -3.33
CA PHE A 365 -8.62 -18.70 -4.61
C PHE A 365 -7.32 -19.17 -5.25
N ILE A 366 -6.34 -18.28 -5.36
CA ILE A 366 -5.01 -18.62 -5.89
C ILE A 366 -4.41 -19.76 -5.06
N ASN A 367 -4.32 -19.60 -3.74
CA ASN A 367 -3.69 -20.57 -2.85
C ASN A 367 -4.33 -21.97 -2.91
N GLN A 368 -5.66 -22.07 -2.99
CA GLN A 368 -6.33 -23.36 -3.13
C GLN A 368 -6.05 -24.04 -4.47
N ASN A 369 -5.96 -23.28 -5.55
CA ASN A 369 -5.68 -23.83 -6.86
C ASN A 369 -4.20 -24.21 -7.04
N LEU A 370 -3.27 -23.54 -6.34
CA LEU A 370 -1.85 -23.93 -6.30
C LEU A 370 -1.62 -25.24 -5.50
N LYS A 371 -2.41 -25.49 -4.45
CA LYS A 371 -2.36 -26.78 -3.72
C LYS A 371 -2.79 -27.97 -4.56
N LYS A 372 -3.64 -27.76 -5.57
CA LYS A 372 -4.16 -28.81 -6.46
C LYS A 372 -3.23 -29.16 -7.63
N THR A 373 -2.24 -28.32 -7.93
CA THR A 373 -1.42 -28.37 -9.16
C THR A 373 0.06 -28.63 -8.88
N SER A 374 0.42 -29.30 -7.78
CA SER A 374 1.83 -29.53 -7.41
C SER A 374 2.58 -30.38 -8.44
N ILE A 375 3.24 -29.72 -9.40
CA ILE A 375 4.23 -30.32 -10.29
C ILE A 375 5.58 -30.28 -9.56
N PRO A 376 6.37 -31.38 -9.54
CA PRO A 376 7.69 -31.38 -8.93
C PRO A 376 8.60 -30.29 -9.54
N PHE A 377 9.21 -29.46 -8.69
CA PHE A 377 10.05 -28.31 -9.07
C PHE A 377 11.18 -28.68 -10.06
N ASN A 378 11.73 -29.90 -9.98
CA ASN A 378 12.76 -30.39 -10.89
C ASN A 378 12.30 -30.57 -12.34
N ILE A 379 11.00 -30.78 -12.57
CA ILE A 379 10.41 -30.92 -13.91
C ILE A 379 10.12 -29.54 -14.52
N ALA A 380 9.69 -28.57 -13.70
CA ALA A 380 9.41 -27.21 -14.14
C ALA A 380 10.68 -26.44 -14.54
N LYS A 381 11.80 -26.65 -13.82
CA LYS A 381 13.10 -26.02 -14.14
C LYS A 381 13.62 -26.47 -15.52
N LYS A 382 13.45 -27.74 -15.89
CA LYS A 382 13.81 -28.24 -17.23
C LYS A 382 12.94 -27.62 -18.33
N LYS A 383 11.62 -27.47 -18.12
CA LYS A 383 10.73 -26.82 -19.09
C LYS A 383 11.02 -25.33 -19.31
N LEU A 384 11.35 -24.59 -18.25
CA LEU A 384 11.66 -23.16 -18.35
C LEU A 384 12.97 -22.91 -19.13
N ILE A 385 13.98 -23.76 -18.91
CA ILE A 385 15.24 -23.73 -19.69
C ILE A 385 14.98 -24.10 -21.15
N PHE A 386 14.11 -25.09 -21.41
CA PHE A 386 13.79 -25.51 -22.78
C PHE A 386 13.03 -24.43 -23.58
N LEU A 387 12.10 -23.71 -22.94
CA LEU A 387 11.37 -22.60 -23.57
C LEU A 387 12.23 -21.36 -23.84
N SER A 388 13.24 -21.10 -23.01
CA SER A 388 14.19 -20.01 -23.23
C SER A 388 15.20 -20.33 -24.34
N PHE A 389 15.42 -21.60 -24.68
CA PHE A 389 16.22 -22.01 -25.84
C PHE A 389 15.46 -21.95 -27.17
N ILE A 390 14.13 -22.12 -27.16
CA ILE A 390 13.30 -22.11 -28.39
C ILE A 390 12.99 -20.68 -28.89
N GLN A 391 13.18 -19.64 -28.06
CA GLN A 391 13.06 -18.24 -28.50
C GLN A 391 14.39 -17.61 -28.94
N LEU A 392 15.48 -18.37 -28.92
CA LEU A 392 16.83 -17.96 -29.33
C LEU A 392 17.33 -18.64 -30.62
N PHE A 393 16.44 -19.38 -31.30
CA PHE A 393 16.57 -19.86 -32.68
C PHE A 393 15.28 -19.51 -33.42
#